data_AF-A0A1G1VNY6-F1
#
_entry.id   AF-A0A1G1VNY6-F1
#
_cell.length_a   1.000
_cell.length_b   1.000
_cell.length_c   1.000
_cell.angle_alpha   90.00
_cell.angle_beta   90.00
_cell.angle_gamma   90.00
#
_symmetry.space_group_name_H-M   'P 1'
#
loop_
_entity.id
_entity.type
_entity.pdbx_description
1 polymer ?
#
loop_
_entity_poly.entity_id
_entity_poly.type
_entity_poly.pdbx_seq_one_letter_code
_entity_poly.pdbx_strand_id
1 'polypeptide(L)'
;MQRQRLLGAIIIILVIVGLVLFLRGDQTQEEKQTTSEGEGVRIEDVVSDLSKQLGVTIPEDVERASLTDVGGGGASGLATRKYEDGTFTHTLLAALPDLQPGKFYQGWLIRGTEGDENYEIISTGQMRQAKGGYLLEFSSADDLRDHARVLVSLESVNDQTPETRVLEGSF
;
A
#
# COMPACT_ATOMS: atom_id res chain seq x y z
N MET A 1 -68.50 11.35 -5.69
CA MET A 1 -67.75 10.72 -4.57
C MET A 1 -66.61 9.77 -4.99
N GLN A 2 -66.22 9.67 -6.29
CA GLN A 2 -65.11 8.79 -6.73
C GLN A 2 -63.73 9.47 -6.81
N ARG A 3 -63.66 10.80 -7.01
CA ARG A 3 -62.36 11.52 -7.15
C ARG A 3 -61.58 11.70 -5.85
N GLN A 4 -62.27 11.74 -4.71
CA GLN A 4 -61.63 11.84 -3.38
C GLN A 4 -61.03 10.51 -2.90
N ARG A 5 -61.54 9.37 -3.39
CA ARG A 5 -60.99 8.03 -3.09
C ARG A 5 -59.72 7.72 -3.89
N LEU A 6 -59.60 8.29 -5.09
CA LEU A 6 -58.40 8.18 -5.93
C LEU A 6 -57.20 8.94 -5.37
N LEU A 7 -57.41 10.14 -4.82
CA LEU A 7 -56.34 10.93 -4.20
C LEU A 7 -55.81 10.27 -2.91
N GLY A 8 -56.69 9.69 -2.08
CA GLY A 8 -56.28 8.96 -0.88
C GLY A 8 -55.47 7.70 -1.19
N ALA A 9 -55.81 6.97 -2.25
CA ALA A 9 -55.09 5.76 -2.64
C ALA A 9 -53.66 6.07 -3.15
N ILE A 10 -53.46 7.18 -3.87
CA ILE A 10 -52.14 7.58 -4.39
C ILE A 10 -51.19 7.97 -3.25
N ILE A 11 -51.69 8.69 -2.24
CA ILE A 11 -50.89 9.08 -1.08
C ILE A 11 -50.43 7.84 -0.30
N ILE A 12 -51.30 6.85 -0.12
CA ILE A 12 -50.96 5.60 0.57
C ILE A 12 -49.87 4.83 -0.21
N ILE A 13 -49.96 4.78 -1.54
CA ILE A 13 -48.93 4.14 -2.38
C ILE A 13 -47.58 4.85 -2.23
N LEU A 14 -47.56 6.19 -2.24
CA LEU A 14 -46.32 6.96 -2.07
C LEU A 14 -45.68 6.76 -0.69
N VAL A 15 -46.49 6.63 0.37
CA VAL A 15 -45.99 6.32 1.72
C VAL A 15 -45.43 4.91 1.79
N ILE A 16 -46.09 3.91 1.18
CA ILE A 16 -45.59 2.54 1.16
C ILE A 16 -44.30 2.43 0.34
N VAL A 17 -44.23 3.11 -0.82
CA VAL A 17 -43.01 3.16 -1.63
C VAL A 17 -41.88 3.85 -0.85
N GLY A 18 -42.16 4.99 -0.21
CA GLY A 18 -41.19 5.67 0.65
C GLY A 18 -40.70 4.79 1.81
N LEU A 19 -41.61 4.05 2.44
CA LEU A 19 -41.27 3.11 3.52
C LEU A 19 -40.44 1.93 3.01
N VAL A 20 -40.76 1.37 1.83
CA VAL A 20 -39.98 0.28 1.22
C VAL A 20 -38.60 0.76 0.79
N LEU A 21 -38.48 1.99 0.28
CA LEU A 21 -37.19 2.60 -0.04
C LEU A 21 -36.38 2.89 1.23
N PHE A 22 -37.03 3.33 2.31
CA PHE A 22 -36.39 3.58 3.60
C PHE A 22 -35.95 2.29 4.30
N LEU A 23 -36.77 1.24 4.27
CA LEU A 23 -36.43 -0.08 4.84
C LEU A 23 -35.44 -0.89 3.99
N ARG A 24 -35.17 -0.48 2.75
CA ARG A 24 -34.07 -1.01 1.92
C ARG A 24 -32.77 -0.23 2.12
N GLY A 25 -32.81 0.90 2.83
CA GLY A 25 -31.65 1.71 3.16
C GLY A 25 -30.93 1.23 4.40
N ASP A 26 -30.45 -0.02 4.41
CA ASP A 26 -29.31 -0.44 5.24
C ASP A 26 -28.77 -1.82 4.83
N GLN A 27 -28.71 -2.10 3.52
CA GLN A 27 -27.71 -3.05 3.06
C GLN A 27 -26.39 -2.29 3.01
N THR A 28 -25.69 -2.32 4.15
CA THR A 28 -24.23 -2.26 4.23
C THR A 28 -23.68 -3.18 3.16
N GLN A 29 -23.45 -2.63 1.98
CA GLN A 29 -22.44 -3.15 1.09
C GLN A 29 -21.15 -3.02 1.87
N GLU A 30 -20.48 -4.14 2.11
CA GLU A 30 -19.05 -4.13 2.34
C GLU A 30 -18.47 -3.28 1.22
N GLU A 31 -18.10 -2.05 1.56
CA GLU A 31 -17.41 -1.13 0.67
C GLU A 31 -16.02 -1.73 0.50
N LYS A 32 -15.95 -2.66 -0.45
CA LYS A 32 -14.74 -3.09 -1.13
C LYS A 32 -14.12 -1.82 -1.66
N GLN A 33 -13.21 -1.25 -0.86
CA GLN A 33 -12.56 0.03 -1.04
C GLN A 33 -11.90 0.02 -2.42
N THR A 34 -12.66 0.52 -3.39
CA THR A 34 -12.26 0.66 -4.77
C THR A 34 -11.58 2.02 -4.84
N THR A 35 -10.27 1.96 -4.88
CA THR A 35 -9.35 2.83 -5.62
C THR A 35 -9.98 4.13 -6.12
N SER A 36 -9.57 5.24 -5.50
CA SER A 36 -9.71 6.59 -6.04
C SER A 36 -9.16 6.63 -7.47
N GLU A 37 -10.04 6.96 -8.42
CA GLU A 37 -9.71 7.22 -9.81
C GLU A 37 -9.00 8.58 -9.90
N GLY A 38 -7.68 8.54 -9.73
CA GLY A 38 -6.75 9.56 -10.21
C GLY A 38 -5.82 8.91 -11.23
N GLU A 39 -5.21 9.71 -12.10
CA GLU A 39 -4.13 9.30 -13.03
C GLU A 39 -2.87 8.86 -12.25
N GLY A 40 -2.99 7.80 -11.45
CA GLY A 40 -1.95 7.18 -10.66
C GLY A 40 -1.89 5.69 -10.95
N VAL A 41 -0.68 5.13 -10.96
CA VAL A 41 -0.46 3.71 -11.19
C VAL A 41 -1.19 2.90 -10.10
N ARG A 42 -2.09 2.00 -10.49
CA ARG A 42 -2.84 1.18 -9.53
C ARG A 42 -1.91 0.15 -8.90
N ILE A 43 -2.08 -0.12 -7.61
CA ILE A 43 -1.24 -1.12 -6.90
C ILE A 43 -1.37 -2.49 -7.57
N GLU A 44 -2.55 -2.85 -8.08
CA GLU A 44 -2.75 -4.09 -8.81
C GLU A 44 -1.91 -4.16 -10.10
N ASP A 45 -1.74 -3.04 -10.79
CA ASP A 45 -0.89 -2.96 -11.99
C ASP A 45 0.59 -3.13 -11.60
N VAL A 46 1.04 -2.48 -10.52
CA VAL A 46 2.41 -2.62 -9.99
C VAL A 46 2.69 -4.06 -9.55
N VAL A 47 1.75 -4.68 -8.83
CA VAL A 47 1.84 -6.09 -8.42
C VAL A 47 1.90 -7.00 -9.64
N SER A 48 1.03 -6.78 -10.63
CA SER A 48 0.98 -7.53 -11.89
C SER A 48 2.28 -7.41 -12.67
N ASP A 49 2.84 -6.21 -12.79
CA ASP A 49 4.04 -5.95 -13.56
C ASP A 49 5.30 -6.48 -12.85
N LEU A 50 5.43 -6.28 -11.54
CA LEU A 50 6.54 -6.83 -10.76
C LEU A 50 6.46 -8.34 -10.63
N SER A 51 5.27 -8.93 -10.47
CA SER A 51 5.13 -10.39 -10.43
C SER A 51 5.51 -11.03 -11.77
N LYS A 52 5.19 -10.40 -12.90
CA LYS A 52 5.64 -10.84 -14.24
C LYS A 52 7.14 -10.66 -14.42
N GLN A 53 7.68 -9.49 -14.07
CA GLN A 53 9.08 -9.15 -14.26
C GLN A 53 9.99 -10.01 -13.39
N LEU A 54 9.61 -10.21 -12.12
CA LEU A 54 10.40 -10.92 -11.13
C LEU A 54 9.95 -12.38 -10.95
N GLY A 55 8.88 -12.85 -11.60
CA GLY A 55 8.41 -14.24 -11.47
C GLY A 55 8.12 -14.66 -10.02
N VAL A 56 7.42 -13.82 -9.25
CA VAL A 56 7.08 -14.05 -7.84
C VAL A 56 5.57 -13.96 -7.62
N THR A 57 5.04 -14.79 -6.72
CA THR A 57 3.64 -14.72 -6.27
C THR A 57 3.58 -13.97 -4.96
N ILE A 58 2.71 -12.96 -4.89
CA ILE A 58 2.53 -12.13 -3.70
C ILE A 58 1.28 -12.62 -2.97
N PRO A 59 1.34 -12.95 -1.68
CA PRO A 59 0.17 -13.41 -0.92
C PRO A 59 -0.96 -12.38 -0.97
N GLU A 60 -2.22 -12.80 -0.89
CA GLU A 60 -3.38 -11.89 -0.91
C GLU A 60 -3.62 -11.20 0.44
N ASP A 61 -3.17 -11.83 1.53
CA ASP A 61 -3.40 -11.48 2.94
C ASP A 61 -2.31 -10.58 3.56
N VAL A 62 -1.62 -9.81 2.72
CA VAL A 62 -0.60 -8.83 3.14
C VAL A 62 -1.04 -7.42 2.76
N GLU A 63 -0.66 -6.46 3.60
CA GLU A 63 -0.78 -5.04 3.27
C GLU A 63 0.29 -4.67 2.24
N ARG A 64 -0.04 -3.79 1.28
CA ARG A 64 0.81 -3.48 0.13
C ARG A 64 0.93 -1.98 -0.06
N ALA A 65 2.13 -1.54 -0.46
CA ALA A 65 2.39 -0.18 -0.87
C ALA A 65 3.17 -0.17 -2.19
N SER A 66 2.69 0.61 -3.16
CA SER A 66 3.48 0.93 -4.35
C SER A 66 4.62 1.86 -3.96
N LEU A 67 5.82 1.62 -4.50
CA LEU A 67 6.98 2.47 -4.30
C LEU A 67 7.29 3.20 -5.60
N THR A 68 7.32 4.53 -5.53
CA THR A 68 7.55 5.41 -6.67
C THR A 68 8.97 5.95 -6.65
N ASP A 69 9.55 6.10 -7.84
CA ASP A 69 10.86 6.72 -8.03
C ASP A 69 10.86 8.19 -7.67
N VAL A 70 11.76 8.55 -6.75
CA VAL A 70 12.05 9.93 -6.36
C VAL A 70 13.44 10.38 -6.82
N GLY A 71 14.25 9.45 -7.35
CA GLY A 71 15.58 9.72 -7.89
C GLY A 71 15.58 10.04 -9.40
N GLY A 72 14.49 9.77 -10.12
CA GLY A 72 14.32 10.08 -11.54
C GLY A 72 14.97 9.08 -12.52
N GLY A 73 15.35 7.90 -12.03
CA GLY A 73 15.99 6.82 -12.79
C GLY A 73 15.03 5.82 -13.45
N GLY A 74 13.71 6.02 -13.37
CA GLY A 74 12.70 5.07 -13.85
C GLY A 74 12.55 3.85 -12.95
N ALA A 75 12.86 3.99 -11.66
CA ALA A 75 12.74 2.90 -10.70
C ALA A 75 11.28 2.62 -10.34
N SER A 76 10.99 1.41 -9.86
CA SER A 76 9.68 1.08 -9.30
C SER A 76 9.81 -0.03 -8.27
N GLY A 77 8.86 -0.11 -7.35
CA GLY A 77 8.85 -1.20 -6.40
C GLY A 77 7.51 -1.42 -5.73
N LEU A 78 7.50 -2.44 -4.90
CA LEU A 78 6.37 -2.84 -4.09
C LEU A 78 6.90 -3.26 -2.73
N ALA A 79 6.29 -2.69 -1.70
CA ALA A 79 6.46 -3.13 -0.33
C ALA A 79 5.25 -3.96 0.10
N THR A 80 5.51 -4.98 0.90
CA THR A 80 4.47 -5.73 1.60
C THR A 80 4.80 -5.81 3.07
N ARG A 81 3.78 -5.90 3.93
CA ARG A 81 3.97 -6.20 5.36
C ARG A 81 2.83 -7.03 5.92
N LYS A 82 3.13 -7.75 7.00
CA LYS A 82 2.15 -8.51 7.79
C LYS A 82 2.64 -8.62 9.23
N TYR A 83 1.73 -8.46 10.20
CA TYR A 83 1.98 -8.82 11.59
C TYR A 83 1.03 -9.94 11.99
N GLU A 84 1.58 -11.12 12.26
CA GLU A 84 0.81 -12.32 12.61
C GLU A 84 1.62 -13.17 13.59
N ASP A 85 0.95 -13.80 14.55
CA ASP A 85 1.57 -14.68 15.54
C ASP A 85 2.80 -14.07 16.27
N GLY A 86 2.75 -12.76 16.53
CA GLY A 86 3.82 -12.04 17.22
C GLY A 86 5.05 -11.74 16.35
N THR A 87 4.96 -11.95 15.03
CA THR A 87 6.05 -11.69 14.09
C THR A 87 5.61 -10.66 13.05
N PHE A 88 6.36 -9.56 12.96
CA PHE A 88 6.29 -8.62 11.85
C PHE A 88 7.14 -9.16 10.69
N THR A 89 6.58 -9.16 9.49
CA THR A 89 7.28 -9.49 8.25
C THR A 89 7.13 -8.34 7.27
N HIS A 90 8.21 -8.04 6.56
CA HIS A 90 8.26 -6.99 5.56
C HIS A 90 9.12 -7.42 4.38
N THR A 91 8.58 -7.25 3.18
CA THR A 91 9.28 -7.62 1.95
C THR A 91 9.25 -6.47 0.97
N LEU A 92 10.41 -6.18 0.36
CA LEU A 92 10.53 -5.22 -0.74
C LEU A 92 10.92 -5.96 -2.01
N LEU A 93 10.22 -5.63 -3.10
CA LEU A 93 10.53 -6.05 -4.46
C LEU A 93 10.70 -4.80 -5.29
N ALA A 94 11.83 -4.63 -5.96
CA ALA A 94 12.10 -3.41 -6.71
C ALA A 94 12.85 -3.66 -8.03
N ALA A 95 12.44 -2.95 -9.07
CA ALA A 95 13.21 -2.74 -10.28
C ALA A 95 14.05 -1.47 -10.09
N LEU A 96 15.35 -1.66 -9.85
CA LEU A 96 16.30 -0.59 -9.57
C LEU A 96 17.44 -0.59 -10.60
N PRO A 97 18.08 0.56 -10.85
CA PRO A 97 19.27 0.64 -11.69
C PRO A 97 20.43 -0.26 -11.22
N ASP A 98 21.38 -0.50 -12.13
CA ASP A 98 22.61 -1.22 -11.79
C ASP A 98 23.48 -0.41 -10.84
N LEU A 99 24.09 -1.09 -9.87
CA LEU A 99 24.94 -0.49 -8.86
C LEU A 99 26.35 -0.21 -9.38
N GLN A 100 26.90 0.94 -8.98
CA GLN A 100 28.34 1.19 -9.08
C GLN A 100 29.11 0.35 -8.04
N PRO A 101 30.38 0.00 -8.30
CA PRO A 101 31.19 -0.75 -7.33
C PRO A 101 31.22 -0.08 -5.95
N GLY A 102 30.98 -0.87 -4.91
CA GLY A 102 30.99 -0.39 -3.52
C GLY A 102 29.70 0.30 -3.07
N LYS A 103 28.65 0.32 -3.90
CA LYS A 103 27.31 0.79 -3.53
C LYS A 103 26.35 -0.36 -3.31
N PHE A 104 25.30 -0.13 -2.53
CA PHE A 104 24.21 -1.09 -2.31
C PHE A 104 22.88 -0.37 -2.08
N TYR A 105 21.78 -1.10 -2.25
CA TYR A 105 20.45 -0.60 -1.87
C TYR A 105 20.08 -1.06 -0.47
N GLN A 106 19.41 -0.20 0.29
CA GLN A 106 18.95 -0.47 1.65
C GLN A 106 17.48 -0.13 1.81
N GLY A 107 16.74 -0.97 2.54
CA GLY A 107 15.35 -0.72 2.90
C GLY A 107 15.22 -0.07 4.27
N TRP A 108 14.19 0.76 4.42
CA TRP A 108 13.87 1.46 5.66
C TRP A 108 12.36 1.53 5.90
N LEU A 109 11.99 1.44 7.18
CA LEU A 109 10.64 1.71 7.67
C LEU A 109 10.66 3.00 8.50
N ILE A 110 9.68 3.86 8.27
CA ILE A 110 9.64 5.21 8.86
C ILE A 110 8.28 5.46 9.51
N ARG A 111 8.31 5.97 10.75
CA ARG A 111 7.15 6.49 11.49
C ARG A 111 7.27 8.01 11.65
N GLY A 112 6.13 8.71 11.70
CA GLY A 112 6.07 10.16 11.91
C GLY A 112 6.61 10.97 10.73
N THR A 113 6.82 12.28 10.88
CA THR A 113 7.51 13.15 9.91
C THR A 113 8.88 13.53 10.45
N GLU A 114 9.88 13.73 9.59
CA GLU A 114 11.21 14.15 10.05
C GLU A 114 11.12 15.47 10.82
N GLY A 115 11.66 15.47 12.04
CA GLY A 115 11.58 16.60 12.98
C GLY A 115 10.44 16.51 14.01
N ASP A 116 9.49 15.60 13.87
CA ASP A 116 8.45 15.35 14.88
C ASP A 116 9.00 14.50 16.05
N GLU A 117 8.40 14.64 17.24
CA GLU A 117 8.79 13.88 18.44
C GLU A 117 8.64 12.36 18.28
N ASN A 118 7.74 11.90 17.41
CA ASN A 118 7.48 10.49 17.14
C ASN A 118 8.22 9.95 15.91
N TYR A 119 9.11 10.76 15.32
CA TYR A 119 9.90 10.36 14.17
C TYR A 119 10.85 9.21 14.53
N GLU A 120 10.77 8.15 13.74
CA GLU A 120 11.68 7.04 13.84
C GLU A 120 11.92 6.45 12.46
N ILE A 121 13.17 6.11 12.18
CA ILE A 121 13.59 5.41 10.98
C ILE A 121 14.38 4.16 11.37
N ILE A 122 14.00 3.02 10.83
CA ILE A 122 14.60 1.72 11.12
C ILE A 122 15.10 1.12 9.82
N SER A 123 16.36 0.68 9.82
CA SER A 123 16.92 -0.10 8.72
C SER A 123 16.30 -1.50 8.71
N THR A 124 15.77 -1.92 7.56
CA THR A 124 15.28 -3.30 7.34
C THR A 124 16.31 -4.18 6.64
N GLY A 125 17.48 -3.63 6.31
CA GLY A 125 18.64 -4.35 5.79
C GLY A 125 18.99 -4.04 4.34
N GLN A 126 20.07 -4.65 3.86
CA GLN A 126 20.54 -4.50 2.48
C GLN A 126 19.69 -5.36 1.54
N MET A 127 19.31 -4.79 0.39
CA MET A 127 18.61 -5.53 -0.65
C MET A 127 19.60 -6.41 -1.42
N ARG A 128 19.19 -7.63 -1.76
CA ARG A 128 19.95 -8.56 -2.60
C ARG A 128 19.38 -8.59 -4.01
N GLN A 129 20.24 -8.77 -5.00
CA GLN A 129 19.78 -8.97 -6.37
C GLN A 129 19.03 -10.30 -6.48
N ALA A 130 17.85 -10.29 -7.10
CA ALA A 130 17.02 -11.46 -7.32
C ALA A 130 16.17 -11.29 -8.58
N LYS A 131 16.20 -12.30 -9.46
CA LYS A 131 15.29 -12.43 -10.62
C LYS A 131 15.16 -11.16 -11.49
N GLY A 132 16.27 -10.45 -11.72
CA GLY A 132 16.29 -9.24 -12.56
C GLY A 132 15.91 -7.94 -11.84
N GLY A 133 15.72 -7.96 -10.52
CA GLY A 133 15.57 -6.79 -9.67
C GLY A 133 16.24 -7.00 -8.31
N TYR A 134 15.71 -6.33 -7.29
CA TYR A 134 16.19 -6.39 -5.92
C TYR A 134 15.09 -6.86 -4.98
N LEU A 135 15.49 -7.65 -3.99
CA LEU A 135 14.62 -8.23 -2.98
C LEU A 135 15.19 -7.97 -1.59
N LEU A 136 14.32 -7.62 -0.66
CA LEU A 136 14.61 -7.60 0.77
C LEU A 136 13.52 -8.36 1.50
N GLU A 137 13.92 -9.16 2.48
CA GLU A 137 13.03 -9.90 3.37
C GLU A 137 13.48 -9.60 4.79
N PHE A 138 12.58 -9.03 5.58
CA PHE A 138 12.82 -8.60 6.95
C PHE A 138 11.78 -9.21 7.88
N SER A 139 12.20 -9.59 9.09
CA SER A 139 11.31 -10.05 10.15
C SER A 139 11.73 -9.48 11.50
N SER A 140 10.76 -9.11 12.33
CA SER A 140 10.99 -8.67 13.72
C SER A 140 9.94 -9.27 14.67
N ALA A 141 10.29 -9.36 15.95
CA ALA A 141 9.32 -9.63 17.02
C ALA A 141 8.54 -8.38 17.43
N ASP A 142 9.08 -7.19 17.11
CA ASP A 142 8.42 -5.92 17.36
C ASP A 142 7.29 -5.69 16.34
N ASP A 143 6.18 -5.09 16.80
CA ASP A 143 5.10 -4.66 15.91
C ASP A 143 5.44 -3.30 15.30
N LEU A 144 5.86 -3.31 14.03
CA LEU A 144 6.28 -2.12 13.27
C LEU A 144 5.18 -1.62 12.31
N ARG A 145 3.90 -1.95 12.57
CA ARG A 145 2.79 -1.51 11.72
C ARG A 145 2.57 0.00 11.75
N ASP A 146 3.07 0.70 12.76
CA ASP A 146 3.01 2.16 12.84
C ASP A 146 4.09 2.88 12.01
N HIS A 147 5.11 2.17 11.52
CA HIS A 147 6.05 2.66 10.49
C HIS A 147 5.41 2.58 9.10
N ALA A 148 4.44 3.45 8.85
CA ALA A 148 3.62 3.44 7.63
C ALA A 148 4.38 3.82 6.34
N ARG A 149 5.57 4.43 6.43
CA ARG A 149 6.34 4.88 5.28
C ARG A 149 7.50 3.94 4.99
N VAL A 150 7.78 3.73 3.72
CA VAL A 150 8.87 2.90 3.21
C VAL A 150 9.82 3.74 2.39
N LEU A 151 11.12 3.55 2.59
CA LEU A 151 12.18 4.15 1.78
C LEU A 151 13.13 3.07 1.29
N VAL A 152 13.53 3.16 0.03
CA VAL A 152 14.72 2.50 -0.50
C VAL A 152 15.75 3.56 -0.83
N SER A 153 16.97 3.38 -0.32
CA SER A 153 18.08 4.29 -0.57
C SER A 153 19.27 3.59 -1.22
N LEU A 154 20.11 4.37 -1.90
CA LEU A 154 21.40 3.99 -2.44
C LEU A 154 22.50 4.45 -1.46
N GLU A 155 23.29 3.49 -0.99
CA GLU A 155 24.24 3.66 0.11
C GLU A 155 25.67 3.31 -0.31
N SER A 156 26.66 3.97 0.30
CA SER A 156 28.07 3.53 0.31
C SER A 156 28.52 2.98 1.65
N VAL A 157 27.87 3.35 2.74
CA VAL A 157 28.23 2.96 4.10
C VAL A 157 27.04 2.30 4.75
N ASN A 158 27.26 1.18 5.45
CA ASN A 158 26.21 0.50 6.19
C ASN A 158 26.12 1.09 7.60
N ASP A 159 25.32 2.14 7.73
CA ASP A 159 25.01 2.78 9.01
C ASP A 159 23.49 2.95 9.21
N GLN A 160 23.07 3.88 10.07
CA GLN A 160 21.66 4.10 10.43
C GLN A 160 21.08 5.38 9.80
N THR A 161 21.76 5.95 8.80
CA THR A 161 21.34 7.19 8.13
C THR A 161 21.23 6.94 6.64
N PRO A 162 20.03 7.08 6.04
CA PRO A 162 19.91 6.95 4.60
C PRO A 162 20.72 8.02 3.85
N GLU A 163 21.48 7.62 2.83
CA GLU A 163 22.22 8.53 1.95
C GLU A 163 21.29 9.10 0.86
N THR A 164 21.12 8.35 -0.24
CA THR A 164 20.39 8.84 -1.43
C THR A 164 19.05 8.14 -1.55
N ARG A 165 17.95 8.88 -1.45
CA ARG A 165 16.59 8.33 -1.55
C ARG A 165 16.27 7.97 -3.01
N VAL A 166 15.76 6.76 -3.26
CA VAL A 166 15.51 6.24 -4.61
C VAL A 166 14.06 5.87 -4.81
N LEU A 167 13.47 5.11 -3.88
CA LEU A 167 12.05 4.79 -3.91
C LEU A 167 11.39 5.20 -2.60
N GLU A 168 10.17 5.72 -2.70
CA GLU A 168 9.33 6.03 -1.54
C GLU A 168 7.90 5.54 -1.74
N GLY A 169 7.27 5.15 -0.64
CA GLY A 169 5.85 4.80 -0.61
C GLY A 169 5.31 4.76 0.80
N SER A 170 4.01 4.52 0.92
CA SER A 170 3.32 4.38 2.20
C SER A 170 2.25 3.31 2.09
N PHE A 171 2.10 2.55 3.18
CA PHE A 171 1.00 1.61 3.37
C PHE A 171 -0.32 2.36 3.65
#